data_AF-A0AAE3J689-F1
#
_entry.id   AF-A0AAE3J689-F1
#
_cell.length_a   1.000
_cell.length_b   1.000
_cell.length_c   1.000
_cell.angle_alpha   90.00
_cell.angle_beta   90.00
_cell.angle_gamma   90.00
#
_symmetry.space_group_name_H-M   'P 1'
#
loop_
_entity.id
_entity.type
_entity.pdbx_description
1 polymer ?
#
loop_
_entity_poly.entity_id
_entity_poly.type
_entity_poly.pdbx_seq_one_letter_code
_entity_poly.pdbx_strand_id
1 'polypeptide(L)'
;MRRQKRKMTEFLVLAVVLSLTACSGKTTEAEMETQSESTTEAEFAGIIDVKTDWKATFEAVLMKERGVKPDHYEELGSGIYQVYVEKDGKVIPYAIVDSTTGEYHG
;
A
#
# COMPACT_ATOMS: atom_id res chain seq x y z
N MET A 1 -2.83 15.65 -42.80
CA MET A 1 -3.15 15.56 -41.36
C MET A 1 -2.52 14.31 -40.78
N ARG A 2 -1.59 14.47 -39.84
CA ARG A 2 -0.77 13.41 -39.25
C ARG A 2 -1.55 12.75 -38.10
N ARG A 3 -1.89 11.47 -38.19
CA ARG A 3 -2.30 10.65 -37.05
C ARG A 3 -1.26 9.54 -36.87
N GLN A 4 -0.31 9.85 -35.99
CA GLN A 4 0.83 9.01 -35.65
C GLN A 4 0.33 7.84 -34.79
N LYS A 5 0.28 6.64 -35.38
CA LYS A 5 0.04 5.38 -34.64
C LYS A 5 1.31 5.06 -33.85
N ARG A 6 1.30 5.35 -32.55
CA ARG A 6 2.37 4.90 -31.64
C ARG A 6 2.09 3.44 -31.29
N LYS A 7 2.75 2.53 -32.00
CA LYS A 7 2.96 1.16 -31.55
C LYS A 7 3.92 1.27 -30.35
N MET A 8 3.41 1.07 -29.13
CA MET A 8 4.26 0.93 -27.94
C MET A 8 4.75 -0.51 -27.91
N THR A 9 5.85 -0.72 -28.62
CA THR A 9 6.67 -1.92 -28.52
C THR A 9 7.43 -1.86 -27.19
N GLU A 10 7.47 -3.02 -26.55
CA GLU A 10 8.27 -3.46 -25.41
C GLU A 10 9.55 -2.65 -25.13
N PHE A 11 9.78 -2.33 -23.86
CA PHE A 11 11.12 -2.30 -23.28
C PHE A 11 11.04 -2.75 -21.83
N LEU A 12 11.08 -4.07 -21.64
CA LEU A 12 11.43 -4.74 -20.40
C LEU A 12 12.96 -4.60 -20.23
N VAL A 13 13.41 -3.72 -19.35
CA VAL A 13 14.84 -3.61 -18.98
C VAL A 13 14.98 -3.97 -17.51
N LEU A 14 15.36 -5.23 -17.28
CA LEU A 14 15.99 -5.68 -16.05
C LEU A 14 17.34 -4.98 -15.88
N ALA A 15 17.56 -4.33 -14.75
CA ALA A 15 18.90 -4.02 -14.26
C ALA A 15 18.92 -4.12 -12.72
N VAL A 16 19.11 -5.35 -12.24
CA VAL A 16 19.53 -5.62 -10.86
C VAL A 16 20.99 -5.20 -10.76
N VAL A 17 21.27 -4.17 -9.95
CA VAL A 17 22.64 -3.79 -9.55
C VAL A 17 22.70 -3.85 -8.03
N LEU A 18 23.11 -5.00 -7.52
CA LEU A 18 23.48 -5.23 -6.13
C LEU A 18 24.93 -4.78 -5.92
N SER A 19 25.12 -3.62 -5.28
CA SER A 19 26.41 -3.16 -4.78
C SER A 19 26.36 -3.12 -3.26
N LEU A 20 26.86 -4.18 -2.61
CA LEU A 20 27.09 -4.22 -1.17
C LEU A 20 28.45 -3.57 -0.88
N THR A 21 28.42 -2.31 -0.42
CA THR A 21 29.59 -1.65 0.16
C THR A 21 29.39 -1.58 1.68
N ALA A 22 30.22 -2.31 2.40
CA ALA A 22 30.31 -2.27 3.85
C ALA A 22 30.89 -0.94 4.35
N CYS A 23 30.23 -0.31 5.33
CA CYS A 23 30.85 0.63 6.27
C CYS A 23 30.02 0.72 7.56
N SER A 24 30.67 0.43 8.69
CA SER A 24 30.14 0.60 10.05
C SER A 24 29.96 2.08 10.41
N GLY A 25 28.81 2.43 11.02
CA GLY A 25 28.57 3.78 11.52
C GLY A 25 27.20 3.98 12.21
N LYS A 26 27.18 3.74 13.53
CA LYS A 26 26.41 4.40 14.61
C LYS A 26 25.19 5.30 14.24
N THR A 27 24.09 5.02 14.97
CA THR A 27 23.01 5.94 15.43
C THR A 27 21.73 6.00 14.60
N THR A 28 20.65 5.53 15.23
CA THR A 28 19.27 6.03 15.26
C THR A 28 18.76 6.80 14.04
N GLU A 29 18.00 6.10 13.20
CA GLU A 29 16.67 6.47 12.71
C GLU A 29 16.10 5.20 12.09
N ALA A 30 15.07 4.62 12.71
CA ALA A 30 14.36 3.47 12.17
C ALA A 30 13.42 3.98 11.07
N GLU A 31 14.00 4.36 9.95
CA GLU A 31 13.31 4.40 8.67
C GLU A 31 13.12 2.93 8.26
N MET A 32 11.99 2.36 8.66
CA MET A 32 11.57 1.04 8.20
C MET A 32 11.04 1.20 6.77
N GLU A 33 11.95 1.42 5.83
CA GLU A 33 11.70 1.12 4.42
C GLU A 33 11.67 -0.40 4.28
N THR A 34 10.53 -1.02 4.61
CA THR A 34 10.25 -2.40 4.21
C THR A 34 9.67 -2.38 2.81
N GLN A 35 10.61 -2.40 1.87
CA GLN A 35 10.58 -3.20 0.63
C GLN A 35 9.41 -4.20 0.56
N SER A 36 8.55 -4.07 -0.46
CA SER A 36 7.68 -5.15 -0.90
C SER A 36 7.52 -5.10 -2.41
N GLU A 37 8.32 -5.94 -3.08
CA GLU A 37 8.09 -6.36 -4.46
C GLU A 37 7.91 -7.88 -4.49
N SER A 38 6.86 -8.32 -5.19
CA SER A 38 6.67 -9.61 -5.87
C SER A 38 5.80 -10.71 -5.22
N THR A 39 4.50 -10.60 -5.54
CA THR A 39 3.62 -11.63 -6.12
C THR A 39 3.63 -13.05 -5.55
N THR A 40 2.73 -13.28 -4.59
CA THR A 40 1.96 -14.51 -4.34
C THR A 40 0.62 -14.01 -3.81
N GLU A 41 -0.53 -14.31 -4.45
CA GLU A 41 -1.89 -13.84 -4.11
C GLU A 41 -1.93 -12.88 -2.89
N ALA A 42 -1.62 -11.61 -3.16
CA ALA A 42 -0.90 -10.75 -2.20
C ALA A 42 -1.72 -10.41 -0.97
N GLU A 43 -1.27 -10.88 0.20
CA GLU A 43 -1.69 -10.38 1.51
C GLU A 43 -1.62 -8.84 1.48
N PHE A 44 -2.73 -8.16 1.81
CA PHE A 44 -2.78 -6.70 1.83
C PHE A 44 -2.51 -6.22 3.25
N ALA A 45 -1.23 -6.20 3.63
CA ALA A 45 -0.82 -5.76 4.96
C ALA A 45 0.27 -4.69 4.87
N GLY A 46 0.37 -3.87 5.91
CA GLY A 46 1.37 -2.81 5.99
C GLY A 46 1.16 -1.89 7.18
N ILE A 47 1.92 -0.79 7.19
CA ILE A 47 1.86 0.26 8.22
C ILE A 47 1.79 1.61 7.52
N ILE A 48 0.84 2.46 7.93
CA ILE A 48 0.71 3.84 7.45
C ILE A 48 1.18 4.85 8.50
N ASP A 49 1.59 6.03 8.05
CA ASP A 49 1.85 7.15 8.96
C ASP A 49 0.52 7.71 9.52
N VAL A 50 0.36 7.61 10.83
CA VAL A 50 -0.80 8.09 11.60
C VAL A 50 -0.59 9.48 12.21
N LYS A 51 0.54 10.15 11.94
CA LYS A 51 0.75 11.55 12.37
C LYS A 51 -0.26 12.51 11.73
N THR A 52 -0.81 12.12 10.58
CA THR A 52 -1.89 12.83 9.89
C THR A 52 -3.22 12.09 10.05
N ASP A 53 -4.23 12.47 9.27
CA ASP A 53 -5.48 11.71 9.17
C ASP A 53 -5.20 10.31 8.62
N TRP A 54 -5.21 9.30 9.50
CA TRP A 54 -4.95 7.91 9.14
C TRP A 54 -5.91 7.39 8.07
N LYS A 55 -7.16 7.89 8.01
CA LYS A 55 -8.13 7.46 6.99
C LYS A 55 -7.69 7.93 5.62
N ALA A 56 -7.31 9.20 5.50
CA ALA A 56 -6.82 9.75 4.24
C ALA A 56 -5.53 9.04 3.77
N THR A 57 -4.60 8.75 4.70
CA THR A 57 -3.38 8.00 4.38
C THR A 57 -3.70 6.58 3.91
N PHE A 58 -4.60 5.88 4.61
CA PHE A 58 -5.02 4.53 4.24
C PHE A 58 -5.78 4.47 2.91
N GLU A 59 -6.68 5.42 2.65
CA GLU A 59 -7.41 5.55 1.39
C GLU A 59 -6.47 5.76 0.19
N ALA A 60 -5.40 6.52 0.39
CA ALA A 60 -4.38 6.70 -0.63
C ALA A 60 -3.65 5.39 -0.95
N VAL A 61 -3.32 4.58 0.07
CA VAL A 61 -2.72 3.24 -0.10
C VAL A 61 -3.69 2.30 -0.83
N LEU A 62 -4.95 2.21 -0.37
CA LEU A 62 -5.99 1.40 -1.02
C LEU A 62 -6.17 1.75 -2.50
N MET A 63 -6.23 3.04 -2.82
CA MET A 63 -6.37 3.50 -4.20
C MET A 63 -5.13 3.15 -5.02
N LYS A 64 -3.92 3.41 -4.49
CA LYS A 64 -2.66 3.18 -5.19
C LYS A 64 -2.39 1.70 -5.46
N GLU A 65 -2.64 0.83 -4.47
CA GLU A 65 -2.22 -0.57 -4.52
C GLU A 65 -3.33 -1.52 -4.94
N ARG A 66 -4.59 -1.17 -4.65
CA ARG A 66 -5.76 -2.03 -4.85
C ARG A 66 -6.80 -1.43 -5.79
N GLY A 67 -6.73 -0.13 -6.09
CA GLY A 67 -7.66 0.55 -6.99
C GLY A 67 -9.10 0.60 -6.46
N VAL A 68 -9.29 0.42 -5.15
CA VAL A 68 -10.59 0.48 -4.48
C VAL A 68 -10.67 1.67 -3.54
N LYS A 69 -11.90 2.07 -3.20
CA LYS A 69 -12.17 3.03 -2.12
C LYS A 69 -12.96 2.33 -1.02
N PRO A 70 -12.79 2.73 0.24
CA PRO A 70 -13.71 2.33 1.30
C PRO A 70 -15.14 2.77 0.96
N ASP A 71 -16.08 1.89 1.24
CA ASP A 71 -17.50 2.23 1.36
C ASP A 71 -17.77 2.86 2.74
N HIS A 72 -17.32 2.17 3.80
CA HIS A 72 -17.37 2.68 5.16
C HIS A 72 -16.32 2.01 6.07
N TYR A 73 -16.23 2.57 7.28
CA TYR A 73 -15.41 2.07 8.38
C TYR A 73 -16.32 1.74 9.56
N GLU A 74 -16.15 0.55 10.13
CA GLU A 74 -16.82 0.12 11.35
C GLU A 74 -15.80 0.08 12.50
N GLU A 75 -16.09 0.77 13.61
CA GLU A 75 -15.22 0.75 14.78
C GLU A 75 -15.46 -0.51 15.61
N LEU A 76 -14.41 -1.33 15.77
CA LEU A 76 -14.44 -2.54 16.60
C LEU A 76 -14.00 -2.27 18.05
N GLY A 77 -13.45 -1.08 18.30
CA GLY A 77 -12.97 -0.61 19.60
C GLY A 77 -11.45 -0.51 19.68
N SER A 78 -10.94 0.22 20.68
CA SER A 78 -9.49 0.47 20.89
C SER A 78 -8.77 1.06 19.66
N GLY A 79 -9.48 1.86 18.86
CA GLY A 79 -8.93 2.43 17.64
C GLY A 79 -8.78 1.42 16.49
N ILE A 80 -9.34 0.21 16.60
CA ILE A 80 -9.38 -0.78 15.53
C ILE A 80 -10.64 -0.56 14.67
N TYR A 81 -10.46 -0.54 13.35
CA TYR A 81 -11.52 -0.34 12.37
C TYR A 81 -11.55 -1.46 11.33
N GLN A 82 -12.73 -2.05 11.12
CA GLN A 82 -13.00 -2.88 9.94
C GLN A 82 -13.36 -1.96 8.77
N VAL A 83 -12.64 -2.12 7.67
CA VAL A 83 -12.86 -1.40 6.42
C VAL A 83 -13.69 -2.29 5.51
N TYR A 84 -14.72 -1.71 4.93
CA TYR A 84 -15.53 -2.36 3.90
C TYR A 84 -15.36 -1.66 2.56
N VAL A 85 -15.46 -2.43 1.48
CA VAL A 85 -15.44 -1.90 0.10
C VAL A 85 -16.61 -2.46 -0.68
N GLU A 86 -17.07 -1.73 -1.69
CA GLU A 86 -18.04 -2.26 -2.66
C GLU A 86 -17.32 -3.01 -3.78
N LYS A 87 -17.69 -4.29 -3.97
CA LYS A 87 -17.32 -5.10 -5.14
C LYS A 87 -18.55 -5.79 -5.69
N ASP A 88 -18.78 -5.67 -6.99
CA ASP A 88 -19.92 -6.29 -7.69
C ASP A 88 -21.28 -5.98 -7.04
N GLY A 89 -21.48 -4.74 -6.57
CA GLY A 89 -22.70 -4.30 -5.89
C GLY A 89 -22.89 -4.86 -4.49
N LYS A 90 -21.83 -5.42 -3.88
CA LYS A 90 -21.83 -5.94 -2.51
C LYS A 90 -20.78 -5.25 -1.67
N VAL A 91 -21.17 -4.84 -0.48
CA VAL A 91 -20.27 -4.33 0.54
C VAL A 91 -19.66 -5.52 1.29
N ILE A 92 -18.35 -5.69 1.20
CA ILE A 92 -17.61 -6.82 1.79
C ILE A 92 -16.50 -6.32 2.72
N PRO A 93 -16.16 -7.06 3.80
CA PRO A 93 -15.01 -6.73 4.63
C PRO A 93 -13.74 -6.84 3.77
N TYR A 94 -12.82 -5.90 3.97
CA TYR A 94 -11.64 -5.75 3.11
C TYR A 94 -10.33 -5.71 3.88
N ALA A 95 -10.26 -4.94 4.97
CA ALA A 95 -9.07 -4.84 5.80
C ALA A 95 -9.44 -4.42 7.22
N ILE A 96 -8.61 -4.74 8.19
CA ILE A 96 -8.64 -4.22 9.55
C ILE A 96 -7.49 -3.21 9.69
N VAL A 97 -7.75 -2.05 10.30
CA VAL A 97 -6.76 -1.00 10.52
C VAL A 97 -6.72 -0.64 12.00
N ASP A 98 -5.54 -0.60 12.59
CA ASP A 98 -5.29 0.03 13.89
C ASP A 98 -4.93 1.50 13.67
N SER A 99 -5.84 2.40 14.02
CA SER A 99 -5.63 3.85 13.89
C SER A 99 -4.57 4.43 14.82
N THR A 100 -4.18 3.69 15.87
CA THR A 100 -3.15 4.13 16.84
C THR A 100 -1.76 3.85 16.31
N THR A 101 -1.57 2.70 15.65
CA THR A 101 -0.26 2.24 15.15
C THR A 101 -0.09 2.44 13.65
N GLY A 102 -1.20 2.54 12.92
CA GLY A 102 -1.23 2.58 11.45
C GLY A 102 -1.15 1.21 10.80
N GLU A 103 -1.08 0.14 11.59
CA GLU A 103 -1.01 -1.22 11.07
C GLU A 103 -2.32 -1.63 10.39
N TYR A 104 -2.25 -2.25 9.22
CA TYR A 104 -3.42 -2.78 8.52
C TYR A 104 -3.18 -4.19 7.97
N HIS A 105 -4.27 -4.96 7.88
CA HIS A 105 -4.30 -6.34 7.39
C HIS A 105 -5.59 -6.60 6.62
N GLY A 106 -5.50 -7.08 5.38
CA GLY A 106 -6.65 -7.38 4.51
C GLY A 106 -6.44 -8.59 3.61
#